data_AF-A0A811U0D4-F1
#
_entry.id   AF-A0A811U0D4-F1
#
_cell.length_a   1.000
_cell.length_b   1.000
_cell.length_c   1.000
_cell.angle_alpha   90.00
_cell.angle_beta   90.00
_cell.angle_gamma   90.00
#
_symmetry.space_group_name_H-M   'P 1'
#
loop_
_entity.id
_entity.type
_entity.pdbx_description
1 polymer ?
#
loop_
_entity_poly.entity_id
_entity_poly.type
_entity_poly.pdbx_seq_one_letter_code
_entity_poly.pdbx_strand_id
1 'polypeptide(L)'
;MCIVYQPLKLLLLCFWLTVALGATTANEQPARIVCYFSNWAVYRPGVGRYGLEDVPADLCTHLVYSFIGLNDKSWDVLVIDPELDIEQNGFRKFTQLRQKHPNLKLQVAVGGWAEGGSKYSQMVAVRERRLSFIRSVVQFMKEYDFDGFDLDWEYPGATDRGGTFGDKDKFLYFVQELRRAFDREGRGWEITMAVPVAKFRLQEGYHVPELCELLDAIHAMTYDLRGNWAGFADVHSPLYKRKHDQWAYEKLNVNDGLGLWEEMGCPANKLVVGVPFYGRTYTLGNSNKNYNMGTYINKEAGGGAPGPYTNASGFLAYYEICTEVQDGSKGWTVQWDDQGMVPYTYKDTQWVGYENEKSVQIKMDYIKQKGYAGAMTWAIDMDDFHGLCGRENALMQILYDNMHDYKVPEPTRETTPRPEWAKPPATSPNPDEANFVSQDVTTKGPKPKPTATTLRPLDQQTTTTTTKKPSKGTKKPKPRPKPRPTTSTTTTTEAPPLSTSEESGELEVLEPKPEFVQPAGGHATPDIDCTNKDFIPHADCQKYYRCVHGEPVEFECKEGTAFHTILNVCDWIENSDRYYCTKTKKKALSNETK
;
A
#
# COMPACT_ATOMS: atom_id res chain seq x y z
N MET A 1 51.63 74.83 4.11
CA MET A 1 50.94 76.11 3.88
C MET A 1 49.57 75.79 3.29
N CYS A 2 48.50 76.19 3.98
CA CYS A 2 47.08 76.30 3.57
C CYS A 2 46.36 75.03 3.02
N ILE A 3 45.38 74.47 3.74
CA ILE A 3 43.95 74.85 3.86
C ILE A 3 43.09 74.42 2.65
N VAL A 4 42.30 73.35 2.91
CA VAL A 4 40.84 73.14 2.70
C VAL A 4 40.06 74.10 1.77
N TYR A 5 39.23 73.56 0.85
CA TYR A 5 37.75 73.70 0.80
C TYR A 5 37.14 73.45 -0.61
N GLN A 6 36.20 72.50 -0.64
CA GLN A 6 35.00 72.38 -1.50
C GLN A 6 34.25 73.74 -1.65
N PRO A 7 33.32 73.98 -2.63
CA PRO A 7 32.09 73.18 -2.72
C PRO A 7 31.20 73.21 -4.00
N LEU A 8 30.16 72.37 -3.94
CA LEU A 8 28.74 72.62 -4.27
C LEU A 8 28.20 72.74 -5.72
N LYS A 9 27.37 71.73 -6.03
CA LYS A 9 25.93 71.80 -6.36
C LYS A 9 25.46 72.01 -7.82
N LEU A 10 24.79 70.95 -8.27
CA LEU A 10 23.38 70.94 -8.74
C LEU A 10 23.12 70.97 -10.27
N LEU A 11 22.95 69.77 -10.83
CA LEU A 11 22.09 69.44 -11.98
C LEU A 11 21.68 67.97 -11.78
N LEU A 12 20.69 67.69 -10.93
CA LEU A 12 19.30 67.32 -11.32
C LEU A 12 19.27 66.40 -12.55
N LEU A 13 19.26 65.08 -12.33
CA LEU A 13 18.05 64.24 -12.24
C LEU A 13 17.30 64.14 -13.58
N CYS A 14 17.75 63.23 -14.44
CA CYS A 14 16.89 62.51 -15.37
C CYS A 14 17.65 61.30 -15.91
N PHE A 15 16.95 60.16 -16.01
CA PHE A 15 17.41 58.86 -16.49
C PHE A 15 18.40 58.14 -15.58
N TRP A 16 17.90 57.21 -14.76
CA TRP A 16 18.35 55.81 -14.64
C TRP A 16 17.45 55.16 -13.57
N LEU A 17 16.14 55.08 -13.87
CA LEU A 17 15.25 54.13 -13.19
C LEU A 17 15.05 52.97 -14.18
N THR A 18 16.08 52.13 -14.31
CA THR A 18 15.89 50.79 -14.86
C THR A 18 15.09 50.01 -13.83
N VAL A 19 13.77 50.01 -14.02
CA VAL A 19 12.88 49.06 -13.37
C VAL A 19 13.35 47.68 -13.82
N ALA A 20 14.09 46.99 -12.96
CA ALA A 20 14.24 45.56 -13.06
C ALA A 20 12.88 44.96 -12.71
N LEU A 21 12.00 44.83 -13.71
CA LEU A 21 10.99 43.77 -13.71
C LEU A 21 11.80 42.47 -13.80
N GLY A 22 12.27 41.99 -12.65
CA GLY A 22 12.54 40.58 -12.50
C GLY A 22 11.20 39.90 -12.70
N ALA A 23 10.93 39.40 -13.91
CA ALA A 23 9.99 38.30 -14.04
C ALA A 23 10.52 37.22 -13.10
N THR A 24 9.83 37.02 -11.98
CA THR A 24 9.95 35.78 -11.24
C THR A 24 9.55 34.71 -12.24
N THR A 25 10.53 34.07 -12.88
CA THR A 25 10.28 32.82 -13.58
C THR A 25 9.71 31.91 -12.51
N ALA A 26 8.40 31.63 -12.58
CA ALA A 26 7.81 30.59 -11.78
C ALA A 26 8.70 29.36 -11.93
N ASN A 27 9.02 28.70 -10.82
CA ASN A 27 9.90 27.54 -10.82
C ASN A 27 9.11 26.34 -11.37
N GLU A 28 8.82 26.38 -12.67
CA GLU A 28 7.94 25.44 -13.37
C GLU A 28 8.56 24.04 -13.36
N GLN A 29 8.00 23.14 -12.57
CA GLN A 29 8.44 21.75 -12.52
C GLN A 29 7.84 20.93 -13.68
N PRO A 30 8.59 19.96 -14.25
CA PRO A 30 8.05 19.06 -15.27
C PRO A 30 7.01 18.12 -14.66
N ALA A 31 5.97 17.79 -15.43
CA ALA A 31 4.98 16.81 -14.98
C ALA A 31 5.53 15.39 -14.91
N ARG A 32 4.94 14.58 -14.04
CA ARG A 32 5.28 13.16 -13.87
C ARG A 32 4.35 12.26 -14.68
N ILE A 33 4.93 11.25 -15.34
CA ILE A 33 4.21 10.10 -15.89
C ILE A 33 4.77 8.89 -15.17
N VAL A 34 4.04 8.40 -14.17
CA VAL A 34 4.47 7.33 -13.27
C VAL A 34 3.83 6.01 -13.71
N CYS A 35 4.67 5.03 -14.00
CA CYS A 35 4.26 3.76 -14.56
C CYS A 35 4.59 2.63 -13.58
N TYR A 36 3.59 1.99 -12.97
CA TYR A 36 3.83 0.77 -12.21
C TYR A 36 4.03 -0.42 -13.14
N PHE A 37 5.11 -1.16 -12.94
CA PHE A 37 5.47 -2.39 -13.66
C PHE A 37 5.30 -3.59 -12.73
N SER A 38 4.40 -4.52 -13.08
CA SER A 38 4.12 -5.70 -12.27
C SER A 38 5.03 -6.86 -12.63
N ASN A 39 5.93 -7.30 -11.74
CA ASN A 39 6.89 -8.37 -12.04
C ASN A 39 6.22 -9.72 -12.38
N TRP A 40 5.03 -9.99 -11.84
CA TRP A 40 4.28 -11.21 -12.11
C TRP A 40 3.56 -11.22 -13.48
N ALA A 41 3.51 -10.09 -14.21
CA ALA A 41 2.85 -10.02 -15.51
C ALA A 41 3.53 -10.91 -16.57
N VAL A 42 4.81 -11.25 -16.36
CA VAL A 42 5.59 -12.18 -17.20
C VAL A 42 5.02 -13.60 -17.23
N TYR A 43 4.21 -13.96 -16.22
CA TYR A 43 3.60 -15.28 -16.07
C TYR A 43 2.19 -15.39 -16.66
N ARG A 44 1.61 -14.29 -17.14
CA ARG A 44 0.32 -14.32 -17.83
C ARG A 44 0.44 -15.13 -19.13
N PRO A 45 -0.59 -15.92 -19.51
CA PRO A 45 -0.52 -16.75 -20.69
C PRO A 45 -0.66 -15.94 -21.99
N GLY A 46 -0.13 -16.48 -23.09
CA GLY A 46 -0.37 -15.96 -24.43
C GLY A 46 0.00 -14.47 -24.59
N VAL A 47 -0.92 -13.70 -25.19
CA VAL A 47 -0.75 -12.25 -25.42
C VAL A 47 -0.83 -11.42 -24.14
N GLY A 48 -1.16 -12.03 -22.99
CA GLY A 48 -1.13 -11.33 -21.71
C GLY A 48 0.26 -11.26 -21.08
N ARG A 49 1.22 -12.06 -21.57
CA ARG A 49 2.61 -12.07 -21.07
C ARG A 49 3.22 -10.69 -21.29
N TYR A 50 3.73 -10.08 -20.22
CA TYR A 50 4.40 -8.78 -20.26
C TYR A 50 5.72 -8.83 -19.50
N GLY A 51 6.84 -8.59 -20.18
CA GLY A 51 8.18 -8.53 -19.60
C GLY A 51 8.81 -7.13 -19.69
N LEU A 52 10.06 -7.01 -19.27
CA LEU A 52 10.83 -5.76 -19.39
C LEU A 52 11.06 -5.36 -20.85
N GLU A 53 11.06 -6.34 -21.75
CA GLU A 53 11.15 -6.15 -23.20
C GLU A 53 9.95 -5.40 -23.79
N ASP A 54 8.79 -5.43 -23.13
CA ASP A 54 7.53 -4.83 -23.60
C ASP A 54 7.30 -3.43 -23.03
N VAL A 55 8.17 -2.95 -22.14
CA VAL A 55 8.02 -1.64 -21.48
C VAL A 55 8.26 -0.49 -22.46
N PRO A 56 7.26 0.37 -22.74
CA PRO A 56 7.44 1.56 -23.56
C PRO A 56 8.08 2.69 -22.72
N ALA A 57 9.34 2.50 -22.35
CA ALA A 57 10.07 3.32 -21.38
C ALA A 57 10.08 4.83 -21.72
N ASP A 58 10.09 5.19 -23.01
CA ASP A 58 10.03 6.58 -23.46
C ASP A 58 8.69 7.29 -23.16
N LEU A 59 7.64 6.53 -22.85
CA LEU A 59 6.33 7.07 -22.48
C LEU A 59 6.21 7.40 -20.99
N CYS A 60 7.21 7.07 -20.17
CA CYS A 60 7.21 7.27 -18.73
C CYS A 60 8.33 8.23 -18.32
N THR A 61 8.12 9.00 -17.25
CA THR A 61 9.21 9.73 -16.58
C THR A 61 9.71 8.99 -15.34
N HIS A 62 8.83 8.19 -14.73
CA HIS A 62 9.14 7.31 -13.60
C HIS A 62 8.56 5.93 -13.89
N LEU A 63 9.36 4.88 -13.69
CA LEU A 63 8.92 3.50 -13.77
C LEU A 63 9.16 2.87 -12.39
N VAL A 64 8.14 2.21 -11.84
CA VAL A 64 8.14 1.67 -10.48
C VAL A 64 8.04 0.15 -10.54
N TYR A 65 9.07 -0.56 -10.08
CA TYR A 65 9.08 -2.03 -10.03
C TYR A 65 8.25 -2.55 -8.86
N SER A 66 7.21 -3.31 -9.17
CA SER A 66 6.27 -3.87 -8.19
C SER A 66 6.39 -5.40 -8.15
N PHE A 67 6.69 -6.03 -7.01
CA PHE A 67 7.00 -5.45 -5.69
C PHE A 67 8.14 -6.20 -5.01
N ILE A 68 8.84 -5.48 -4.13
CA ILE A 68 9.53 -6.11 -3.00
C ILE A 68 8.61 -6.12 -1.78
N GLY A 69 8.99 -6.88 -0.78
CA GLY A 69 8.24 -7.07 0.45
C GLY A 69 9.02 -6.75 1.72
N LEU A 70 8.40 -7.12 2.84
CA LEU A 70 9.00 -7.04 4.17
C LEU A 70 9.08 -8.43 4.80
N ASN A 71 10.26 -8.81 5.29
CA ASN A 71 10.46 -10.03 6.07
C ASN A 71 9.96 -9.83 7.51
N ASP A 72 9.07 -10.71 7.97
CA ASP A 72 8.41 -10.62 9.28
C ASP A 72 9.25 -11.14 10.46
N LYS A 73 10.48 -11.60 10.20
CA LYS A 73 11.42 -12.09 11.21
C LYS A 73 12.65 -11.22 11.34
N SER A 74 13.34 -10.98 10.23
CA SER A 74 14.57 -10.18 10.17
C SER A 74 14.31 -8.68 10.03
N TRP A 75 13.09 -8.28 9.65
CA TRP A 75 12.73 -6.88 9.38
C TRP A 75 13.64 -6.25 8.33
N ASP A 76 14.01 -7.02 7.30
CA ASP A 76 14.73 -6.58 6.11
C ASP A 76 13.84 -6.70 4.86
N VAL A 77 14.33 -6.16 3.75
CA VAL A 77 13.70 -6.30 2.42
C VAL A 77 13.53 -7.78 2.09
N LEU A 78 12.31 -8.16 1.73
CA LEU A 78 11.98 -9.47 1.18
C LEU A 78 11.92 -9.35 -0.35
N VAL A 79 12.67 -10.21 -1.05
CA VAL A 79 12.46 -10.40 -2.50
C VAL A 79 11.37 -11.45 -2.67
N ILE A 80 10.25 -11.07 -3.30
CA ILE A 80 9.04 -11.91 -3.38
C ILE A 80 9.24 -13.05 -4.39
N ASP A 81 9.86 -12.76 -5.54
CA ASP A 81 10.17 -13.74 -6.60
C ASP A 81 11.69 -13.75 -6.88
N PRO A 82 12.51 -14.42 -6.05
CA PRO A 82 13.95 -14.41 -6.22
C PRO A 82 14.41 -15.07 -7.52
N GLU A 83 13.67 -16.06 -8.04
CA GLU A 83 13.97 -16.71 -9.31
C GLU A 83 13.91 -15.71 -10.49
N LEU A 84 12.90 -14.83 -10.52
CA LEU A 84 12.80 -13.78 -11.54
C LEU A 84 13.72 -12.60 -11.24
N ASP A 85 13.65 -12.09 -10.02
CA ASP A 85 14.19 -10.79 -9.67
C ASP A 85 15.72 -10.83 -9.48
N ILE A 86 16.25 -11.97 -8.98
CA ILE A 86 17.67 -12.18 -8.66
C ILE A 86 18.32 -13.11 -9.68
N GLU A 87 17.86 -14.36 -9.79
CA GLU A 87 18.54 -15.37 -10.61
C GLU A 87 18.48 -15.01 -12.10
N GLN A 88 17.33 -14.50 -12.56
CA GLN A 88 17.16 -13.98 -13.92
C GLN A 88 17.51 -12.50 -14.08
N ASN A 89 18.06 -11.87 -13.03
CA ASN A 89 18.49 -10.47 -12.99
C ASN A 89 17.37 -9.46 -13.27
N GLY A 90 16.13 -9.72 -12.88
CA GLY A 90 14.99 -8.82 -13.07
C GLY A 90 15.28 -7.38 -12.61
N PHE A 91 15.74 -7.20 -11.36
CA PHE A 91 16.05 -5.86 -10.84
C PHE A 91 17.17 -5.16 -11.62
N ARG A 92 18.27 -5.87 -11.92
CA ARG A 92 19.39 -5.26 -12.66
C ARG A 92 19.01 -4.92 -14.10
N LYS A 93 18.23 -5.76 -14.78
CA LYS A 93 17.76 -5.49 -16.13
C LYS A 93 16.81 -4.28 -16.14
N PHE A 94 15.96 -4.17 -15.13
CA PHE A 94 15.08 -3.02 -14.96
C PHE A 94 15.89 -1.73 -14.80
N THR A 95 16.83 -1.67 -13.85
CA THR A 95 17.64 -0.46 -13.63
C THR A 95 18.59 -0.14 -14.79
N GLN A 96 18.96 -1.14 -15.60
CA GLN A 96 19.72 -0.95 -16.84
C GLN A 96 18.94 -0.25 -17.97
N LEU A 97 17.61 -0.10 -17.87
CA LEU A 97 16.84 0.72 -18.82
C LEU A 97 17.38 2.16 -18.92
N ARG A 98 18.00 2.68 -17.84
CA ARG A 98 18.68 3.99 -17.84
C ARG A 98 19.73 4.15 -18.93
N GLN A 99 20.34 3.06 -19.39
CA GLN A 99 21.36 3.10 -20.45
C GLN A 99 20.77 3.57 -21.79
N LYS A 100 19.50 3.27 -22.04
CA LYS A 100 18.77 3.72 -23.23
C LYS A 100 17.91 4.96 -22.95
N HIS A 101 17.41 5.09 -21.73
CA HIS A 101 16.50 6.15 -21.30
C HIS A 101 17.10 6.91 -20.11
N PRO A 102 18.14 7.75 -20.30
CA PRO A 102 18.91 8.35 -19.20
C PRO A 102 18.12 9.33 -18.31
N ASN A 103 16.97 9.81 -18.78
CA ASN A 103 16.09 10.69 -18.01
C ASN A 103 15.00 9.94 -17.23
N LEU A 104 14.87 8.62 -17.43
CA LEU A 104 13.89 7.79 -16.75
C LEU A 104 14.34 7.52 -15.30
N LYS A 105 13.47 7.80 -14.33
CA LYS A 105 13.67 7.43 -12.94
C LYS A 105 13.18 6.01 -12.70
N LEU A 106 14.05 5.15 -12.18
CA LEU A 106 13.77 3.73 -11.97
C LEU A 106 13.62 3.50 -10.47
N GLN A 107 12.39 3.31 -10.02
CA GLN A 107 12.03 3.14 -8.60
C GLN A 107 11.66 1.69 -8.29
N VAL A 108 11.65 1.34 -7.01
CA VAL A 108 11.13 0.06 -6.51
C VAL A 108 10.07 0.33 -5.45
N ALA A 109 8.94 -0.37 -5.56
CA ALA A 109 7.85 -0.28 -4.60
C ALA A 109 7.89 -1.43 -3.58
N VAL A 110 7.64 -1.10 -2.30
CA VAL A 110 7.46 -2.09 -1.24
C VAL A 110 6.01 -2.16 -0.78
N GLY A 111 5.47 -3.38 -0.71
CA GLY A 111 4.12 -3.62 -0.22
C GLY A 111 3.16 -4.10 -1.29
N GLY A 112 2.10 -3.35 -1.51
CA GLY A 112 0.96 -3.77 -2.32
C GLY A 112 0.00 -4.70 -1.58
N TRP A 113 -1.20 -4.86 -2.14
CA TRP A 113 -2.31 -5.57 -1.51
C TRP A 113 -1.98 -6.99 -1.03
N ALA A 114 -1.18 -7.76 -1.77
CA ALA A 114 -0.88 -9.16 -1.48
C ALA A 114 0.08 -9.34 -0.27
N GLU A 115 0.92 -8.36 0.02
CA GLU A 115 1.86 -8.41 1.15
C GLU A 115 1.15 -8.29 2.52
N GLY A 116 -0.08 -7.75 2.54
CA GLY A 116 -0.82 -7.47 3.77
C GLY A 116 -0.30 -6.24 4.53
N GLY A 117 -0.99 -5.84 5.60
CA GLY A 117 -0.63 -4.64 6.38
C GLY A 117 0.01 -4.93 7.75
N SER A 118 -0.21 -6.12 8.31
CA SER A 118 0.14 -6.43 9.71
C SER A 118 1.65 -6.38 9.98
N LYS A 119 2.46 -6.88 9.05
CA LYS A 119 3.93 -6.86 9.19
C LYS A 119 4.51 -5.45 9.14
N TYR A 120 3.93 -4.55 8.35
CA TYR A 120 4.32 -3.14 8.31
C TYR A 120 4.01 -2.45 9.63
N SER A 121 2.81 -2.67 10.19
CA SER A 121 2.45 -2.17 11.53
C SER A 121 3.45 -2.64 12.60
N GLN A 122 3.80 -3.94 12.59
CA GLN A 122 4.77 -4.51 13.52
C GLN A 122 6.21 -3.98 13.33
N MET A 123 6.60 -3.66 12.10
CA MET A 123 7.90 -3.07 11.79
C MET A 123 7.98 -1.63 12.30
N VAL A 124 6.98 -0.80 12.01
CA VAL A 124 6.99 0.60 12.45
C VAL A 124 6.81 0.77 13.96
N ALA A 125 6.23 -0.23 14.64
CA ALA A 125 6.01 -0.25 16.08
C ALA A 125 7.27 -0.14 16.93
N VAL A 126 8.43 -0.61 16.43
CA VAL A 126 9.68 -0.69 17.19
C VAL A 126 10.78 0.03 16.43
N ARG A 127 11.48 0.97 17.08
CA ARG A 127 12.53 1.78 16.45
C ARG A 127 13.61 0.92 15.82
N GLU A 128 14.07 -0.11 16.51
CA GLU A 128 15.12 -1.01 16.06
C GLU A 128 14.71 -1.76 14.79
N ARG A 129 13.43 -2.10 14.64
CA ARG A 129 12.88 -2.74 13.44
C ARG A 129 12.83 -1.78 12.27
N ARG A 130 12.40 -0.53 12.50
CA ARG A 130 12.49 0.55 11.49
C ARG A 130 13.91 0.74 11.00
N LEU A 131 14.87 0.84 11.92
CA LEU A 131 16.28 1.00 11.56
C LEU A 131 16.83 -0.23 10.82
N SER A 132 16.45 -1.46 11.22
CA SER A 132 16.81 -2.68 10.49
C SER A 132 16.32 -2.63 9.04
N PHE A 133 15.05 -2.27 8.86
CA PHE A 133 14.45 -2.19 7.54
C PHE A 133 15.10 -1.09 6.69
N ILE A 134 15.28 0.12 7.24
CA ILE A 134 15.95 1.23 6.55
C ILE A 134 17.37 0.85 6.12
N ARG A 135 18.15 0.16 6.97
CA ARG A 135 19.49 -0.35 6.58
C ARG A 135 19.41 -1.26 5.37
N SER A 136 18.47 -2.21 5.39
CA SER A 136 18.30 -3.15 4.29
C SER A 136 17.82 -2.47 3.01
N VAL A 137 16.94 -1.46 3.10
CA VAL A 137 16.49 -0.65 1.96
C VAL A 137 17.66 0.11 1.35
N VAL A 138 18.46 0.81 2.16
CA VAL A 138 19.64 1.54 1.67
C VAL A 138 20.63 0.60 0.98
N GLN A 139 20.86 -0.60 1.52
CA GLN A 139 21.70 -1.61 0.89
C GLN A 139 21.10 -2.09 -0.44
N PHE A 140 19.81 -2.40 -0.47
CA PHE A 140 19.10 -2.84 -1.67
C PHE A 140 19.13 -1.80 -2.78
N MET A 141 18.86 -0.54 -2.46
CA MET A 141 18.90 0.60 -3.37
C MET A 141 20.30 0.78 -4.00
N LYS A 142 21.37 0.57 -3.22
CA LYS A 142 22.76 0.58 -3.72
C LYS A 142 23.07 -0.62 -4.60
N GLU A 143 22.68 -1.82 -4.17
CA GLU A 143 22.99 -3.08 -4.85
C GLU A 143 22.40 -3.16 -6.27
N TYR A 144 21.17 -2.68 -6.43
CA TYR A 144 20.44 -2.74 -7.69
C TYR A 144 20.39 -1.41 -8.45
N ASP A 145 20.97 -0.34 -7.91
CA ASP A 145 21.05 0.99 -8.52
C ASP A 145 19.70 1.63 -8.83
N PHE A 146 18.75 1.55 -7.90
CA PHE A 146 17.47 2.27 -8.02
C PHE A 146 17.63 3.77 -7.72
N ASP A 147 16.74 4.58 -8.29
CA ASP A 147 16.72 6.04 -8.18
C ASP A 147 15.68 6.55 -7.17
N GLY A 148 14.75 5.70 -6.73
CA GLY A 148 13.78 6.03 -5.70
C GLY A 148 13.08 4.82 -5.10
N PHE A 149 12.41 5.05 -3.97
CA PHE A 149 11.73 4.04 -3.18
C PHE A 149 10.29 4.45 -2.95
N ASP A 150 9.36 3.59 -3.35
CA ASP A 150 7.94 3.85 -3.31
C ASP A 150 7.27 3.04 -2.19
N LEU A 151 6.49 3.73 -1.35
CA LEU A 151 5.87 3.17 -0.15
C LEU A 151 4.42 2.79 -0.40
N ASP A 152 4.15 1.49 -0.49
CA ASP A 152 2.81 0.94 -0.77
C ASP A 152 2.29 0.07 0.37
N TRP A 153 2.40 0.56 1.61
CA TRP A 153 1.74 -0.08 2.74
C TRP A 153 0.23 0.19 2.71
N GLU A 154 -0.55 -0.87 2.53
CA GLU A 154 -2.01 -0.82 2.48
C GLU A 154 -2.70 -1.44 3.72
N TYR A 155 -3.06 -0.68 4.78
CA TYR A 155 -2.77 0.74 5.02
C TYR A 155 -2.39 0.97 6.50
N PRO A 156 -1.58 2.00 6.83
CA PRO A 156 -1.38 2.42 8.22
C PRO A 156 -2.71 2.70 8.91
N GLY A 157 -2.91 2.14 10.11
CA GLY A 157 -4.11 2.35 10.92
C GLY A 157 -5.33 1.52 10.51
N ALA A 158 -5.29 0.84 9.37
CA ALA A 158 -6.39 0.03 8.86
C ALA A 158 -6.52 -1.30 9.63
N THR A 159 -7.51 -1.39 10.53
CA THR A 159 -7.73 -2.59 11.35
C THR A 159 -8.09 -3.83 10.50
N ASP A 160 -8.80 -3.65 9.40
CA ASP A 160 -9.12 -4.70 8.41
C ASP A 160 -7.88 -5.22 7.65
N ARG A 161 -6.74 -4.54 7.80
CA ARG A 161 -5.44 -4.91 7.22
C ARG A 161 -4.39 -5.24 8.28
N GLY A 162 -4.79 -5.35 9.54
CA GLY A 162 -3.91 -5.64 10.68
C GLY A 162 -3.12 -4.45 11.21
N GLY A 163 -3.55 -3.22 10.89
CA GLY A 163 -3.02 -1.99 11.44
C GLY A 163 -3.61 -1.62 12.81
N THR A 164 -2.99 -0.64 13.46
CA THR A 164 -3.36 -0.12 14.79
C THR A 164 -3.38 1.40 14.80
N PHE A 165 -4.10 2.02 15.75
CA PHE A 165 -4.16 3.49 15.86
C PHE A 165 -2.78 4.17 15.93
N GLY A 166 -1.81 3.53 16.58
CA GLY A 166 -0.44 4.07 16.70
C GLY A 166 0.33 4.11 15.38
N ASP A 167 -0.13 3.39 14.35
CA ASP A 167 0.52 3.34 13.04
C ASP A 167 0.64 4.73 12.41
N LYS A 168 -0.33 5.62 12.64
CA LYS A 168 -0.32 6.97 12.05
C LYS A 168 0.96 7.75 12.37
N ASP A 169 1.31 7.79 13.66
CA ASP A 169 2.53 8.46 14.13
C ASP A 169 3.77 7.67 13.72
N LYS A 170 3.74 6.35 13.88
CA LYS A 170 4.87 5.46 13.61
C LYS A 170 5.25 5.38 12.13
N PHE A 171 4.27 5.52 11.24
CA PHE A 171 4.50 5.63 9.81
C PHE A 171 5.22 6.93 9.46
N LEU A 172 4.81 8.06 10.06
CA LEU A 172 5.53 9.32 9.91
C LEU A 172 6.97 9.21 10.44
N TYR A 173 7.18 8.56 11.60
CA TYR A 173 8.52 8.33 12.15
C TYR A 173 9.40 7.54 11.18
N PHE A 174 8.83 6.48 10.59
CA PHE A 174 9.51 5.68 9.57
C PHE A 174 9.91 6.52 8.35
N VAL A 175 8.99 7.33 7.80
CA VAL A 175 9.27 8.17 6.62
C VAL A 175 10.33 9.24 6.93
N GLN A 176 10.29 9.85 8.12
CA GLN A 176 11.31 10.80 8.57
C GLN A 176 12.70 10.15 8.68
N GLU A 177 12.78 8.96 9.28
CA GLU A 177 14.02 8.21 9.43
C GLU A 177 14.57 7.76 8.06
N LEU A 178 13.69 7.35 7.13
CA LEU A 178 14.04 6.98 5.76
C LEU A 178 14.57 8.18 4.96
N ARG A 179 13.89 9.33 5.00
CA ARG A 179 14.34 10.58 4.36
C ARG A 179 15.73 10.98 4.84
N ARG A 180 15.97 10.98 6.15
CA ARG A 180 17.31 11.26 6.71
C ARG A 180 18.35 10.25 6.24
N ALA A 181 18.01 8.97 6.13
CA ALA A 181 18.94 7.97 5.60
C ALA A 181 19.29 8.23 4.13
N PHE A 182 18.30 8.56 3.30
CA PHE A 182 18.53 8.87 1.88
C PHE A 182 19.33 10.16 1.69
N ASP A 183 19.08 11.19 2.51
CA ASP A 183 19.84 12.44 2.50
C ASP A 183 21.31 12.22 2.88
N ARG A 184 21.59 11.33 3.84
CA ARG A 184 22.96 10.98 4.23
C ARG A 184 23.72 10.26 3.12
N GLU A 185 23.04 9.41 2.35
CA GLU A 185 23.66 8.74 1.19
C GLU A 185 23.98 9.74 0.07
N GLY A 186 23.29 10.88 0.02
CA GLY A 186 23.61 11.99 -0.89
C GLY A 186 23.46 11.64 -2.38
N ARG A 187 22.72 10.58 -2.71
CA ARG A 187 22.50 10.09 -4.08
C ARG A 187 21.30 10.73 -4.79
N GLY A 188 20.56 11.61 -4.09
CA GLY A 188 19.35 12.22 -4.62
C GLY A 188 18.22 11.20 -4.85
N TRP A 189 18.17 10.14 -4.03
CA TRP A 189 17.09 9.15 -4.10
C TRP A 189 15.75 9.77 -3.72
N GLU A 190 14.74 9.48 -4.54
CA GLU A 190 13.36 9.90 -4.29
C GLU A 190 12.66 8.97 -3.29
N ILE A 191 11.70 9.53 -2.55
CA ILE A 191 10.72 8.76 -1.77
C ILE A 191 9.33 9.15 -2.25
N THR A 192 8.56 8.17 -2.70
CA THR A 192 7.17 8.33 -3.14
C THR A 192 6.26 7.39 -2.35
N MET A 193 4.95 7.53 -2.51
CA MET A 193 4.00 6.61 -1.88
C MET A 193 2.72 6.48 -2.70
N ALA A 194 2.17 5.27 -2.84
CA ALA A 194 0.77 5.11 -3.22
C ALA A 194 -0.16 5.25 -2.01
N VAL A 195 -1.20 6.05 -2.19
CA VAL A 195 -2.09 6.44 -1.09
C VAL A 195 -3.56 6.30 -1.45
N PRO A 196 -4.43 5.97 -0.48
CA PRO A 196 -5.87 5.99 -0.69
C PRO A 196 -6.39 7.42 -0.78
N VAL A 197 -7.64 7.58 -1.23
CA VAL A 197 -8.33 8.88 -1.25
C VAL A 197 -9.61 8.92 -0.40
N ALA A 198 -9.89 7.84 0.34
CA ALA A 198 -11.02 7.78 1.25
C ALA A 198 -10.71 8.49 2.58
N LYS A 199 -11.60 9.38 3.02
CA LYS A 199 -11.40 10.19 4.23
C LYS A 199 -11.05 9.40 5.48
N PHE A 200 -11.72 8.27 5.72
CA PHE A 200 -11.46 7.47 6.91
C PHE A 200 -10.03 6.89 6.90
N ARG A 201 -9.52 6.45 5.74
CA ARG A 201 -8.14 5.97 5.60
C ARG A 201 -7.11 7.07 5.89
N LEU A 202 -7.32 8.27 5.36
CA LEU A 202 -6.45 9.42 5.65
C LEU A 202 -6.44 9.76 7.15
N GLN A 203 -7.61 9.73 7.78
CA GLN A 203 -7.74 9.99 9.22
C GLN A 203 -7.06 8.91 10.07
N GLU A 204 -7.15 7.65 9.67
CA GLU A 204 -6.53 6.51 10.35
C GLU A 204 -5.00 6.51 10.24
N GLY A 205 -4.44 6.82 9.06
CA GLY A 205 -3.05 6.45 8.75
C GLY A 205 -2.10 7.57 8.34
N TYR A 206 -2.57 8.76 8.00
CA TYR A 206 -1.75 9.74 7.26
C TYR A 206 -1.69 11.11 7.93
N HIS A 207 -0.47 11.52 8.28
CA HIS A 207 -0.13 12.89 8.63
C HIS A 207 0.19 13.68 7.36
N VAL A 208 -0.86 14.09 6.65
CA VAL A 208 -0.77 14.58 5.26
C VAL A 208 0.26 15.72 5.05
N PRO A 209 0.26 16.83 5.81
CA PRO A 209 1.25 17.90 5.62
C PRO A 209 2.68 17.39 5.79
N GLU A 210 2.95 16.68 6.89
CA GLU A 210 4.28 16.23 7.25
C GLU A 210 4.80 15.17 6.26
N LEU A 211 3.94 14.30 5.76
CA LEU A 211 4.29 13.35 4.71
C LEU A 211 4.57 14.07 3.39
N CYS A 212 3.70 14.98 2.93
CA CYS A 212 3.89 15.69 1.66
C CYS A 212 5.12 16.60 1.64
N GLU A 213 5.61 17.04 2.80
CA GLU A 213 6.91 17.72 2.94
C GLU A 213 8.10 16.77 2.70
N LEU A 214 8.03 15.52 3.19
CA LEU A 214 9.13 14.56 3.16
C LEU A 214 9.28 13.81 1.83
N LEU A 215 8.21 13.76 1.04
CA LEU A 215 8.10 12.89 -0.14
C LEU A 215 8.19 13.69 -1.43
N ASP A 216 8.78 13.11 -2.46
CA ASP A 216 8.96 13.76 -3.77
C ASP A 216 7.66 13.78 -4.60
N ALA A 217 6.82 12.75 -4.44
CA ALA A 217 5.49 12.67 -5.05
C ALA A 217 4.54 11.77 -4.26
N ILE A 218 3.24 12.03 -4.42
CA ILE A 218 2.14 11.25 -3.85
C ILE A 218 1.36 10.61 -4.99
N HIS A 219 1.39 9.29 -5.10
CA HIS A 219 0.65 8.54 -6.10
C HIS A 219 -0.76 8.24 -5.58
N ALA A 220 -1.72 9.12 -5.86
CA ALA A 220 -3.09 8.95 -5.39
C ALA A 220 -3.78 7.79 -6.13
N MET A 221 -4.14 6.73 -5.41
CA MET A 221 -4.86 5.57 -5.94
C MET A 221 -6.34 5.92 -6.15
N THR A 222 -6.62 6.74 -7.17
CA THR A 222 -7.96 7.19 -7.55
C THR A 222 -8.73 6.18 -8.40
N TYR A 223 -8.59 4.93 -8.02
CA TYR A 223 -9.25 3.76 -8.56
C TYR A 223 -9.63 2.83 -7.41
N ASP A 224 -10.38 1.76 -7.70
CA ASP A 224 -10.97 0.89 -6.67
C ASP A 224 -11.83 1.66 -5.66
N LEU A 225 -12.43 2.75 -6.12
CA LEU A 225 -13.40 3.53 -5.35
C LEU A 225 -14.73 2.78 -5.22
N ARG A 226 -14.97 1.82 -6.12
CA ARG A 226 -16.09 0.87 -6.09
C ARG A 226 -15.57 -0.51 -6.53
N GLY A 227 -16.28 -1.56 -6.15
CA GLY A 227 -15.99 -2.93 -6.52
C GLY A 227 -17.02 -3.88 -5.94
N ASN A 228 -16.85 -5.19 -6.14
CA ASN A 228 -17.79 -6.21 -5.67
C ASN A 228 -18.05 -6.13 -4.14
N TRP A 229 -17.04 -5.70 -3.37
CA TRP A 229 -17.15 -5.51 -1.91
C TRP A 229 -18.24 -4.49 -1.51
N ALA A 230 -18.55 -3.53 -2.38
CA ALA A 230 -19.58 -2.50 -2.14
C ALA A 230 -21.01 -3.07 -2.23
N GLY A 231 -21.23 -4.19 -2.92
CA GLY A 231 -22.54 -4.84 -3.03
C GLY A 231 -23.47 -4.29 -4.12
N PHE A 232 -22.96 -3.44 -5.02
CA PHE A 232 -23.68 -2.94 -6.19
C PHE A 232 -22.70 -2.68 -7.35
N ALA A 233 -23.19 -2.76 -8.59
CA ALA A 233 -22.36 -2.55 -9.79
C ALA A 233 -22.17 -1.06 -10.05
N ASP A 234 -20.92 -0.65 -10.26
CA ASP A 234 -20.54 0.74 -10.44
C ASP A 234 -19.13 0.87 -11.05
N VAL A 235 -18.84 2.03 -11.62
CA VAL A 235 -17.51 2.37 -12.10
C VAL A 235 -16.57 2.63 -10.92
N HIS A 236 -15.31 2.21 -11.04
CA HIS A 236 -14.37 2.23 -9.91
C HIS A 236 -13.42 3.43 -9.86
N SER A 237 -13.46 4.31 -10.86
CA SER A 237 -12.66 5.55 -10.96
C SER A 237 -13.49 6.77 -11.43
N PRO A 238 -14.71 6.99 -10.89
CA PRO A 238 -15.55 8.12 -11.29
C PRO A 238 -14.84 9.44 -10.99
N LEU A 239 -14.82 10.35 -11.96
CA LEU A 239 -14.16 11.65 -11.83
C LEU A 239 -14.90 12.57 -10.86
N TYR A 240 -16.23 12.61 -10.92
CA TYR A 240 -17.08 13.45 -10.07
C TYR A 240 -18.16 12.63 -9.36
N LYS A 241 -18.75 13.24 -8.33
CA LYS A 241 -19.90 12.72 -7.58
C LYS A 241 -21.12 12.48 -8.50
N ARG A 242 -21.79 11.35 -8.33
CA ARG A 242 -23.08 11.02 -8.96
C ARG A 242 -24.25 11.21 -7.99
N LYS A 243 -25.48 11.26 -8.52
CA LYS A 243 -26.71 11.40 -7.71
C LYS A 243 -26.91 10.28 -6.68
N HIS A 244 -26.47 9.04 -6.97
CA HIS A 244 -26.63 7.91 -6.06
C HIS A 244 -25.52 7.81 -5.01
N ASP A 245 -24.49 8.65 -5.10
CA ASP A 245 -23.41 8.66 -4.10
C ASP A 245 -23.89 9.32 -2.80
N GLN A 246 -23.99 8.50 -1.75
CA GLN A 246 -24.44 8.90 -0.42
C GLN A 246 -23.47 8.39 0.64
N TRP A 247 -23.51 8.99 1.83
CA TRP A 247 -22.72 8.56 2.99
C TRP A 247 -21.21 8.54 2.68
N ALA A 248 -20.52 7.44 2.98
CA ALA A 248 -19.10 7.28 2.71
C ALA A 248 -18.73 7.40 1.21
N TYR A 249 -19.69 7.21 0.31
CA TYR A 249 -19.48 7.30 -1.13
C TYR A 249 -19.63 8.72 -1.69
N GLU A 250 -20.24 9.64 -0.94
CA GLU A 250 -20.57 11.00 -1.40
C GLU A 250 -19.36 11.75 -1.98
N LYS A 251 -18.20 11.62 -1.31
CA LYS A 251 -16.93 12.22 -1.73
C LYS A 251 -15.92 11.20 -2.26
N LEU A 252 -16.34 9.95 -2.50
CA LEU A 252 -15.45 8.88 -2.95
C LEU A 252 -15.42 8.83 -4.48
N ASN A 253 -14.84 9.88 -5.05
CA ASN A 253 -14.58 10.09 -6.48
C ASN A 253 -13.20 10.77 -6.64
N VAL A 254 -12.65 10.77 -7.86
CA VAL A 254 -11.28 11.30 -8.12
C VAL A 254 -11.19 12.77 -7.69
N ASN A 255 -12.15 13.62 -8.08
CA ASN A 255 -12.08 15.06 -7.80
C ASN A 255 -12.10 15.39 -6.31
N ASP A 256 -13.04 14.83 -5.58
CA ASP A 256 -13.18 15.11 -4.15
C ASP A 256 -12.09 14.40 -3.33
N GLY A 257 -11.60 13.27 -3.83
CA GLY A 257 -10.48 12.53 -3.25
C GLY A 257 -9.16 13.32 -3.29
N LEU A 258 -8.79 13.87 -4.46
CA LEU A 258 -7.63 14.75 -4.57
C LEU A 258 -7.85 16.08 -3.83
N GLY A 259 -9.07 16.64 -3.93
CA GLY A 259 -9.44 17.84 -3.19
C GLY A 259 -9.29 17.66 -1.67
N LEU A 260 -9.57 16.47 -1.14
CA LEU A 260 -9.35 16.15 0.26
C LEU A 260 -7.86 16.17 0.65
N TRP A 261 -6.97 15.64 -0.20
CA TRP A 261 -5.52 15.70 0.05
C TRP A 261 -5.02 17.16 0.10
N GLU A 262 -5.51 18.01 -0.80
CA GLU A 262 -5.22 19.45 -0.76
C GLU A 262 -5.79 20.12 0.51
N GLU A 263 -7.06 19.84 0.84
CA GLU A 263 -7.71 20.34 2.06
C GLU A 263 -6.97 19.92 3.34
N MET A 264 -6.34 18.74 3.34
CA MET A 264 -5.55 18.22 4.44
C MET A 264 -4.09 18.70 4.46
N GLY A 265 -3.68 19.53 3.48
CA GLY A 265 -2.41 20.24 3.49
C GLY A 265 -1.35 19.71 2.52
N CYS A 266 -1.71 18.84 1.57
CA CYS A 266 -0.78 18.42 0.53
C CYS A 266 -0.77 19.40 -0.65
N PRO A 267 0.39 19.91 -1.09
CA PRO A 267 0.48 20.75 -2.28
C PRO A 267 0.00 20.02 -3.54
N ALA A 268 -0.81 20.69 -4.38
CA ALA A 268 -1.30 20.13 -5.65
C ALA A 268 -0.16 19.65 -6.56
N ASN A 269 0.95 20.38 -6.54
CA ASN A 269 2.14 20.11 -7.32
C ASN A 269 2.95 18.88 -6.79
N LYS A 270 2.52 18.22 -5.70
CA LYS A 270 3.02 16.90 -5.24
C LYS A 270 2.09 15.74 -5.58
N LEU A 271 0.82 16.02 -5.92
CA LEU A 271 -0.20 15.00 -6.14
C LEU A 271 -0.19 14.48 -7.58
N VAL A 272 0.04 13.18 -7.75
CA VAL A 272 -0.01 12.48 -9.04
C VAL A 272 -1.29 11.64 -9.09
N VAL A 273 -2.09 11.81 -10.13
CA VAL A 273 -3.43 11.19 -10.22
C VAL A 273 -3.35 9.80 -10.83
N GLY A 274 -3.81 8.78 -10.09
CA GLY A 274 -3.86 7.40 -10.56
C GLY A 274 -4.97 7.11 -11.56
N VAL A 275 -4.61 6.46 -12.67
CA VAL A 275 -5.48 6.04 -13.76
C VAL A 275 -5.41 4.51 -13.87
N PRO A 276 -6.52 3.78 -13.68
CA PRO A 276 -6.49 2.33 -13.77
C PRO A 276 -6.52 1.86 -15.23
N PHE A 277 -5.58 1.00 -15.63
CA PHE A 277 -5.62 0.29 -16.92
C PHE A 277 -6.32 -1.06 -16.80
N TYR A 278 -7.34 -1.11 -15.96
CA TYR A 278 -8.16 -2.28 -15.71
C TYR A 278 -9.59 -1.82 -15.37
N GLY A 279 -10.52 -2.77 -15.33
CA GLY A 279 -11.88 -2.55 -14.87
C GLY A 279 -12.23 -3.43 -13.69
N ARG A 280 -13.16 -2.95 -12.86
CA ARG A 280 -13.82 -3.77 -11.84
C ARG A 280 -15.07 -4.39 -12.42
N THR A 281 -15.18 -5.71 -12.25
CA THR A 281 -16.25 -6.51 -12.85
C THR A 281 -17.22 -7.05 -11.80
N TYR A 282 -18.45 -7.30 -12.22
CA TYR A 282 -19.54 -7.76 -11.38
C TYR A 282 -20.37 -8.81 -12.10
N THR A 283 -20.93 -9.73 -11.32
CA THR A 283 -21.99 -10.63 -11.78
C THR A 283 -23.33 -10.13 -11.23
N LEU A 284 -24.26 -9.78 -12.12
CA LEU A 284 -25.62 -9.42 -11.78
C LEU A 284 -26.46 -10.68 -11.48
N GLY A 285 -27.58 -10.52 -10.77
CA GLY A 285 -28.55 -11.61 -10.60
C GLY A 285 -29.15 -12.04 -11.94
N ASN A 286 -29.41 -13.34 -12.14
CA ASN A 286 -29.90 -13.88 -13.42
C ASN A 286 -31.20 -13.22 -13.94
N SER A 287 -32.08 -12.82 -13.02
CA SER A 287 -33.33 -12.12 -13.33
C SER A 287 -33.17 -10.60 -13.42
N ASN A 288 -32.00 -10.04 -13.04
CA ASN A 288 -31.76 -8.61 -13.09
C ASN A 288 -31.53 -8.17 -14.54
N LYS A 289 -32.39 -7.27 -15.03
CA LYS A 289 -32.29 -6.64 -16.35
C LYS A 289 -32.03 -5.13 -16.26
N ASN A 290 -31.83 -4.61 -15.05
CA ASN A 290 -31.41 -3.24 -14.83
C ASN A 290 -29.88 -3.18 -14.84
N TYR A 291 -29.31 -2.58 -15.88
CA TYR A 291 -27.87 -2.42 -16.06
C TYR A 291 -27.34 -1.04 -15.63
N ASN A 292 -28.21 -0.18 -15.11
CA ASN A 292 -27.81 1.14 -14.61
C ASN A 292 -26.83 1.00 -13.44
N MET A 293 -25.97 2.01 -13.27
CA MET A 293 -25.11 2.11 -12.09
C MET A 293 -25.93 2.06 -10.79
N GLY A 294 -25.37 1.43 -9.76
CA GLY A 294 -26.06 1.18 -8.49
C GLY A 294 -26.99 -0.03 -8.50
N THR A 295 -27.09 -0.76 -9.62
CA THR A 295 -27.88 -2.01 -9.69
C THR A 295 -27.31 -3.11 -8.78
N TYR A 296 -28.18 -3.95 -8.24
CA TYR A 296 -27.80 -5.03 -7.34
C TYR A 296 -27.03 -6.15 -8.06
N ILE A 297 -26.08 -6.73 -7.34
CA ILE A 297 -25.18 -7.79 -7.82
C ILE A 297 -25.39 -9.08 -7.05
N ASN A 298 -24.95 -10.19 -7.63
CA ASN A 298 -24.67 -11.42 -6.89
C ASN A 298 -23.29 -11.27 -6.23
N LYS A 299 -23.26 -10.76 -5.00
CA LYS A 299 -22.00 -10.43 -4.30
C LYS A 299 -21.18 -11.69 -4.01
N GLU A 300 -21.84 -12.81 -3.79
CA GLU A 300 -21.26 -14.12 -3.49
C GLU A 300 -20.53 -14.73 -4.69
N ALA A 301 -20.78 -14.24 -5.91
CA ALA A 301 -19.98 -14.59 -7.08
C ALA A 301 -18.52 -14.07 -6.97
N GLY A 302 -18.25 -13.12 -6.07
CA GLY A 302 -16.93 -12.55 -5.85
C GLY A 302 -16.52 -11.49 -6.87
N GLY A 303 -17.34 -11.25 -7.90
CA GLY A 303 -17.07 -10.34 -9.01
C GLY A 303 -17.64 -10.86 -10.32
N GLY A 304 -17.25 -10.24 -11.43
CA GLY A 304 -17.45 -10.81 -12.77
C GLY A 304 -16.48 -11.95 -13.02
N ALA A 305 -16.77 -12.76 -14.04
CA ALA A 305 -15.95 -13.90 -14.41
C ALA A 305 -14.49 -13.49 -14.70
N PRO A 306 -13.50 -14.32 -14.32
CA PRO A 306 -12.10 -14.03 -14.57
C PRO A 306 -11.80 -13.97 -16.08
N GLY A 307 -10.97 -13.01 -16.47
CA GLY A 307 -10.48 -12.90 -17.84
C GLY A 307 -9.50 -14.02 -18.20
N PRO A 308 -9.28 -14.27 -19.51
CA PRO A 308 -8.41 -15.35 -19.97
C PRO A 308 -6.92 -15.15 -19.62
N TYR A 309 -6.49 -13.94 -19.29
CA TYR A 309 -5.08 -13.61 -19.07
C TYR A 309 -4.80 -13.18 -17.64
N THR A 310 -5.57 -12.23 -17.09
CA THR A 310 -5.41 -11.79 -15.70
C THR A 310 -5.90 -12.86 -14.72
N ASN A 311 -6.88 -13.67 -15.13
CA ASN A 311 -7.42 -14.81 -14.40
C ASN A 311 -7.83 -14.46 -12.94
N ALA A 312 -8.38 -13.26 -12.74
CA ALA A 312 -8.82 -12.77 -11.44
C ALA A 312 -10.31 -12.41 -11.46
N SER A 313 -11.11 -13.02 -10.58
CA SER A 313 -12.53 -12.67 -10.45
C SER A 313 -12.69 -11.21 -10.01
N GLY A 314 -13.64 -10.49 -10.60
CA GLY A 314 -13.87 -9.08 -10.27
C GLY A 314 -12.88 -8.09 -10.92
N PHE A 315 -12.03 -8.55 -11.84
CA PHE A 315 -10.94 -7.76 -12.41
C PHE A 315 -10.68 -8.16 -13.87
N LEU A 316 -10.53 -7.18 -14.76
CA LEU A 316 -10.10 -7.39 -16.15
C LEU A 316 -9.11 -6.31 -16.57
N ALA A 317 -8.02 -6.66 -17.24
CA ALA A 317 -7.12 -5.69 -17.86
C ALA A 317 -7.83 -4.92 -18.99
N TYR A 318 -7.34 -3.73 -19.35
CA TYR A 318 -7.92 -2.96 -20.45
C TYR A 318 -7.94 -3.75 -21.76
N TYR A 319 -6.85 -4.46 -22.08
CA TYR A 319 -6.79 -5.31 -23.29
C TYR A 319 -7.78 -6.50 -23.25
N GLU A 320 -8.20 -6.98 -22.08
CA GLU A 320 -9.28 -7.97 -21.95
C GLU A 320 -10.66 -7.36 -22.20
N ILE A 321 -10.85 -6.08 -21.85
CA ILE A 321 -12.13 -5.39 -22.01
C ILE A 321 -12.30 -4.91 -23.45
N CYS A 322 -11.31 -4.23 -24.02
CA CYS A 322 -11.45 -3.63 -25.35
C CYS A 322 -11.62 -4.69 -26.45
N THR A 323 -10.93 -5.83 -26.35
CA THR A 323 -11.07 -6.95 -27.31
C THR A 323 -12.44 -7.64 -27.22
N GLU A 324 -13.13 -7.54 -26.09
CA GLU A 324 -14.51 -8.01 -25.92
C GLU A 324 -15.52 -6.99 -26.42
N VAL A 325 -15.29 -5.71 -26.13
CA VAL A 325 -16.23 -4.62 -26.40
C VAL A 325 -16.25 -4.17 -27.86
N GLN A 326 -15.09 -4.12 -28.51
CA GLN A 326 -14.98 -3.63 -29.89
C GLN A 326 -15.44 -4.65 -30.93
N ASP A 327 -15.42 -5.95 -30.60
CA ASP A 327 -15.98 -6.99 -31.45
C ASP A 327 -17.51 -7.00 -31.28
N GLY A 328 -18.20 -6.28 -32.17
CA GLY A 328 -19.66 -6.20 -32.16
C GLY A 328 -20.37 -7.55 -32.25
N SER A 329 -19.71 -8.62 -32.73
CA SER A 329 -20.29 -9.97 -32.73
C SER A 329 -20.40 -10.58 -31.33
N LYS A 330 -19.65 -10.07 -30.35
CA LYS A 330 -19.69 -10.53 -28.96
C LYS A 330 -20.86 -9.94 -28.17
N GLY A 331 -21.53 -8.90 -28.67
CA GLY A 331 -22.81 -8.42 -28.13
C GLY A 331 -22.72 -7.66 -26.81
N TRP A 332 -21.57 -7.06 -26.49
CA TRP A 332 -21.44 -6.15 -25.34
C TRP A 332 -22.11 -4.80 -25.63
N THR A 333 -22.79 -4.25 -24.62
CA THR A 333 -23.39 -2.91 -24.69
C THR A 333 -22.56 -1.91 -23.91
N VAL A 334 -22.01 -0.91 -24.59
CA VAL A 334 -21.26 0.17 -23.96
C VAL A 334 -22.19 1.31 -23.57
N GLN A 335 -22.00 1.82 -22.36
CA GLN A 335 -22.65 3.00 -21.83
C GLN A 335 -21.61 3.96 -21.27
N TRP A 336 -22.05 5.19 -20.98
CA TRP A 336 -21.22 6.24 -20.44
C TRP A 336 -21.84 6.80 -19.16
N ASP A 337 -21.04 6.95 -18.11
CA ASP A 337 -21.41 7.73 -16.93
C ASP A 337 -21.16 9.22 -17.23
N ASP A 338 -22.22 9.97 -17.56
CA ASP A 338 -22.13 11.40 -17.86
C ASP A 338 -21.70 12.26 -16.65
N GLN A 339 -21.80 11.73 -15.42
CA GLN A 339 -21.40 12.44 -14.21
C GLN A 339 -19.99 12.03 -13.78
N GLY A 340 -19.69 10.74 -13.73
CA GLY A 340 -18.37 10.20 -13.43
C GLY A 340 -17.36 10.26 -14.58
N MET A 341 -17.78 10.57 -15.80
CA MET A 341 -16.93 10.72 -17.00
C MET A 341 -16.12 9.48 -17.35
N VAL A 342 -16.71 8.29 -17.18
CA VAL A 342 -16.08 6.99 -17.42
C VAL A 342 -17.06 6.02 -18.10
N PRO A 343 -16.56 5.09 -18.93
CA PRO A 343 -17.41 4.08 -19.55
C PRO A 343 -17.77 2.96 -18.55
N TYR A 344 -18.89 2.30 -18.85
CA TYR A 344 -19.16 0.95 -18.38
C TYR A 344 -19.76 0.12 -19.50
N THR A 345 -19.66 -1.20 -19.41
CA THR A 345 -20.23 -2.10 -20.41
C THR A 345 -20.80 -3.33 -19.73
N TYR A 346 -21.78 -3.95 -20.38
CA TYR A 346 -22.44 -5.14 -19.87
C TYR A 346 -22.87 -6.08 -20.97
N LYS A 347 -23.00 -7.35 -20.60
CA LYS A 347 -23.53 -8.44 -21.41
C LYS A 347 -24.10 -9.52 -20.50
N ASP A 348 -25.33 -9.94 -20.75
CA ASP A 348 -26.02 -10.96 -19.95
C ASP A 348 -26.04 -10.61 -18.46
N THR A 349 -25.23 -11.29 -17.65
CA THR A 349 -25.05 -11.01 -16.21
C THR A 349 -23.73 -10.31 -15.90
N GLN A 350 -22.86 -10.10 -16.88
CA GLN A 350 -21.55 -9.48 -16.67
C GLN A 350 -21.65 -7.97 -16.84
N TRP A 351 -21.00 -7.24 -15.93
CA TRP A 351 -20.93 -5.79 -15.93
C TRP A 351 -19.50 -5.38 -15.58
N VAL A 352 -18.93 -4.40 -16.29
CA VAL A 352 -17.59 -3.86 -15.99
C VAL A 352 -17.57 -2.35 -16.14
N GLY A 353 -16.97 -1.68 -15.16
CA GLY A 353 -16.66 -0.26 -15.18
C GLY A 353 -15.14 -0.10 -15.25
N TYR A 354 -14.67 0.72 -16.17
CA TYR A 354 -13.26 0.75 -16.59
C TYR A 354 -12.90 2.13 -17.17
N GLU A 355 -11.64 2.31 -17.60
CA GLU A 355 -11.21 3.47 -18.39
C GLU A 355 -11.13 3.13 -19.89
N ASN A 356 -11.45 4.09 -20.74
CA ASN A 356 -11.09 4.04 -22.16
C ASN A 356 -10.36 5.31 -22.58
N GLU A 357 -9.92 5.38 -23.83
CA GLU A 357 -9.20 6.54 -24.37
C GLU A 357 -9.90 7.88 -24.08
N LYS A 358 -11.24 7.94 -24.20
CA LYS A 358 -12.02 9.14 -23.92
C LYS A 358 -11.96 9.54 -22.45
N SER A 359 -12.15 8.61 -21.52
CA SER A 359 -12.14 8.94 -20.08
C SER A 359 -10.73 9.27 -19.58
N VAL A 360 -9.70 8.62 -20.13
CA VAL A 360 -8.29 8.95 -19.86
C VAL A 360 -7.97 10.36 -20.35
N GLN A 361 -8.37 10.74 -21.58
CA GLN A 361 -8.19 12.11 -22.08
C GLN A 361 -8.86 13.15 -21.17
N ILE A 362 -10.11 12.90 -20.74
CA ILE A 362 -10.82 13.79 -19.81
C ILE A 362 -10.05 13.94 -18.49
N LYS A 363 -9.48 12.85 -17.95
CA LYS A 363 -8.65 12.90 -16.74
C LYS A 363 -7.35 13.66 -16.97
N MET A 364 -6.72 13.58 -18.14
CA MET A 364 -5.54 14.37 -18.46
C MET A 364 -5.85 15.87 -18.50
N ASP A 365 -7.00 16.25 -19.08
CA ASP A 365 -7.46 17.64 -19.08
C ASP A 365 -7.78 18.14 -17.66
N TYR A 366 -8.38 17.28 -16.84
CA TYR A 366 -8.62 17.54 -15.41
C TYR A 366 -7.31 17.77 -14.64
N ILE A 367 -6.28 16.94 -14.83
CA ILE A 367 -4.96 17.08 -14.17
C ILE A 367 -4.34 18.44 -14.48
N LYS A 368 -4.33 18.83 -15.77
CA LYS A 368 -3.82 20.15 -16.21
C LYS A 368 -4.65 21.29 -15.63
N GLN A 369 -5.99 21.16 -15.62
CA GLN A 369 -6.89 22.18 -15.07
C GLN A 369 -6.64 22.41 -13.57
N LYS A 370 -6.34 21.35 -12.82
CA LYS A 370 -6.14 21.42 -11.37
C LYS A 370 -4.72 21.78 -10.96
N GLY A 371 -3.76 21.76 -11.87
CA GLY A 371 -2.36 22.03 -11.52
C GLY A 371 -1.70 20.85 -10.79
N TYR A 372 -2.16 19.62 -11.00
CA TYR A 372 -1.57 18.44 -10.33
C TYR A 372 -0.23 18.05 -10.94
N ALA A 373 0.58 17.31 -10.17
CA ALA A 373 1.95 16.94 -10.50
C ALA A 373 2.09 16.04 -11.73
N GLY A 374 1.02 15.35 -12.12
CA GLY A 374 0.98 14.51 -13.31
C GLY A 374 0.03 13.33 -13.18
N ALA A 375 0.29 12.28 -13.95
CA ALA A 375 -0.50 11.06 -14.02
C ALA A 375 0.32 9.83 -13.59
N MET A 376 -0.37 8.89 -12.96
CA MET A 376 0.16 7.57 -12.60
C MET A 376 -0.74 6.50 -13.20
N THR A 377 -0.18 5.36 -13.61
CA THR A 377 -0.99 4.20 -14.05
C THR A 377 -0.76 2.96 -13.18
N TRP A 378 -1.87 2.32 -12.81
CA TRP A 378 -1.90 0.95 -12.34
C TRP A 378 -2.62 0.08 -13.38
N ALA A 379 -1.93 -0.74 -14.15
CA ALA A 379 -0.48 -0.81 -14.31
C ALA A 379 -0.16 -0.89 -15.80
N ILE A 380 1.09 -0.57 -16.16
CA ILE A 380 1.50 -0.43 -17.56
C ILE A 380 1.31 -1.73 -18.36
N ASP A 381 1.46 -2.88 -17.68
CA ASP A 381 1.27 -4.22 -18.22
C ASP A 381 -0.18 -4.59 -18.55
N MET A 382 -1.14 -3.68 -18.32
CA MET A 382 -2.57 -3.89 -18.57
C MET A 382 -3.14 -2.99 -19.67
N ASP A 383 -2.35 -2.09 -20.24
CA ASP A 383 -2.70 -1.39 -21.48
C ASP A 383 -2.80 -2.36 -22.67
N ASP A 384 -3.26 -1.89 -23.83
CA ASP A 384 -3.19 -2.65 -25.07
C ASP A 384 -1.78 -2.60 -25.69
N PHE A 385 -0.79 -3.14 -24.97
CA PHE A 385 0.64 -3.12 -25.34
C PHE A 385 0.98 -3.97 -26.58
N HIS A 386 0.01 -4.69 -27.14
CA HIS A 386 0.15 -5.40 -28.41
C HIS A 386 -0.74 -4.83 -29.54
N GLY A 387 -1.52 -3.77 -29.28
CA GLY A 387 -2.42 -3.19 -30.28
C GLY A 387 -3.52 -4.16 -30.74
N LEU A 388 -4.04 -5.00 -29.84
CA LEU A 388 -5.10 -5.97 -30.11
C LEU A 388 -6.43 -5.31 -30.48
N CYS A 389 -6.69 -4.11 -29.96
CA CYS A 389 -7.93 -3.37 -30.11
C CYS A 389 -7.70 -1.94 -30.62
N GLY A 390 -6.53 -1.65 -31.17
CA GLY A 390 -6.25 -0.34 -31.76
C GLY A 390 -4.77 0.02 -31.76
N ARG A 391 -4.48 1.24 -31.33
CA ARG A 391 -3.11 1.75 -31.21
C ARG A 391 -2.40 1.00 -30.10
N GLU A 392 -1.20 0.52 -30.37
CA GLU A 392 -0.34 -0.07 -29.34
C GLU A 392 -0.08 0.94 -28.21
N ASN A 393 -0.24 0.49 -26.96
CA ASN A 393 -0.11 1.31 -25.75
C ASN A 393 -1.06 2.52 -25.76
N ALA A 394 -2.31 2.34 -26.23
CA ALA A 394 -3.26 3.43 -26.46
C ALA A 394 -3.45 4.35 -25.25
N LEU A 395 -3.60 3.80 -24.04
CA LEU A 395 -3.85 4.61 -22.85
C LEU A 395 -2.57 5.33 -22.40
N MET A 396 -1.41 4.67 -22.44
CA MET A 396 -0.11 5.29 -22.15
C MET A 396 0.21 6.44 -23.11
N GLN A 397 -0.11 6.29 -24.38
CA GLN A 397 0.11 7.34 -25.38
C GLN A 397 -0.68 8.61 -25.02
N ILE A 398 -1.92 8.47 -24.51
CA ILE A 398 -2.72 9.63 -24.06
C ILE A 398 -2.10 10.29 -22.84
N LEU A 399 -1.60 9.52 -21.87
CA LEU A 399 -0.84 10.06 -20.73
C LEU A 399 0.37 10.86 -21.21
N TYR A 400 1.18 10.25 -22.10
CA TYR A 400 2.36 10.88 -22.66
C TYR A 400 2.04 12.15 -23.42
N ASP A 401 1.16 12.08 -24.42
CA ASP A 401 0.79 13.19 -25.31
C ASP A 401 0.30 14.42 -24.51
N ASN A 402 -0.29 14.23 -23.34
CA ASN A 402 -0.79 15.31 -22.49
C ASN A 402 0.21 15.79 -21.41
N MET A 403 1.09 14.93 -20.91
CA MET A 403 1.93 15.25 -19.75
C MET A 403 3.38 15.59 -20.10
N HIS A 404 3.93 15.10 -21.22
CA HIS A 404 5.36 15.28 -21.53
C HIS A 404 5.80 16.76 -21.61
N ASP A 405 4.96 17.62 -22.17
CA ASP A 405 5.19 19.06 -22.31
C ASP A 405 4.48 19.90 -21.24
N TYR A 406 3.65 19.28 -20.41
CA TYR A 406 2.92 19.99 -19.36
C TYR A 406 3.88 20.46 -18.25
N LYS A 407 3.83 21.77 -17.99
CA LYS A 407 4.54 22.43 -16.89
C LYS A 407 3.59 22.60 -15.73
N VAL A 408 3.91 21.95 -14.60
CA VAL A 408 3.05 21.99 -13.43
C VAL A 408 3.18 23.40 -12.81
N PRO A 409 2.06 24.12 -12.63
CA PRO A 409 2.08 25.45 -12.04
C PRO A 409 2.41 25.36 -10.55
N GLU A 410 2.89 26.47 -10.00
CA GLU A 410 3.00 26.61 -8.55
C GLU A 410 1.61 26.50 -7.90
N PRO A 411 1.49 25.81 -6.74
CA PRO A 411 0.22 25.67 -6.04
C PRO A 411 -0.39 27.04 -5.71
N THR A 412 -1.64 27.26 -6.09
CA THR A 412 -2.36 28.51 -5.80
C THR A 412 -3.03 28.52 -4.42
N ARG A 413 -3.15 27.36 -3.79
CA ARG A 413 -3.75 27.22 -2.46
C ARG A 413 -2.66 27.30 -1.40
N GLU A 414 -2.67 28.38 -0.64
CA GLU A 414 -1.92 28.43 0.62
C GLU A 414 -2.60 27.49 1.62
N THR A 415 -1.94 26.37 1.93
CA THR A 415 -2.36 25.49 3.01
C THR A 415 -2.18 26.25 4.33
N THR A 416 -3.21 26.37 5.16
CA THR A 416 -3.06 26.97 6.48
C THR A 416 -2.05 26.14 7.28
N PRO A 417 -0.93 26.72 7.75
CA PRO A 417 0.05 25.98 8.52
C PRO A 417 -0.62 25.32 9.71
N ARG A 418 -0.37 24.03 9.91
CA ARG A 418 -0.89 23.32 11.08
C ARG A 418 -0.32 24.00 12.34
N PRO A 419 -1.16 24.38 13.32
CA PRO A 419 -0.66 24.96 14.56
C PRO A 419 0.35 24.03 15.24
N GLU A 420 1.39 24.59 15.86
CA GLU A 420 2.44 23.80 16.54
C GLU A 420 1.89 22.78 17.55
N TRP A 421 0.80 23.11 18.26
CA TRP A 421 0.16 22.19 19.22
C TRP A 421 -0.49 20.96 18.56
N ALA A 422 -0.78 21.01 17.26
CA ALA A 422 -1.39 19.93 16.49
C ALA A 422 -0.37 19.17 15.61
N LYS A 423 0.89 19.64 15.56
CA LYS A 423 1.97 18.96 14.85
C LYS A 423 2.25 17.62 15.52
N PRO A 424 2.30 16.51 14.76
CA PRO A 424 2.62 15.21 15.33
C PRO A 424 4.05 15.23 15.87
N PRO A 425 4.39 14.34 16.82
CA PRO A 425 5.76 14.22 17.28
C PRO A 425 6.68 13.96 16.08
N ALA A 426 7.90 14.47 16.14
CA ALA A 426 8.92 14.20 15.14
C ALA A 426 10.05 13.39 15.77
N THR A 427 10.66 12.51 14.97
CA THR A 427 11.89 11.82 15.38
C THR A 427 13.06 12.79 15.30
N SER A 428 13.81 12.94 16.41
CA SER A 428 15.07 13.70 16.39
C SER A 428 16.16 12.88 15.67
N PRO A 429 17.11 13.54 15.00
CA PRO A 429 18.31 12.86 14.50
C PRO A 429 19.03 12.17 15.67
N ASN A 430 19.37 10.89 15.49
CA ASN A 430 19.97 10.06 16.54
C ASN A 430 21.33 9.50 16.07
N PRO A 431 22.34 9.38 16.96
CA PRO A 431 23.63 8.74 16.65
C PRO A 431 23.56 7.33 16.04
N ASP A 432 22.57 6.50 16.37
CA ASP A 432 22.41 5.16 15.79
C ASP A 432 22.08 5.18 14.29
N GLU A 433 21.61 6.34 13.82
CA GLU A 433 21.44 6.64 12.41
C GLU A 433 22.75 7.13 11.75
N ALA A 434 23.80 7.46 12.50
CA ALA A 434 25.12 7.73 11.91
C ALA A 434 25.82 6.43 11.47
N ASN A 435 25.48 5.30 12.09
CA ASN A 435 26.03 3.98 11.76
C ASN A 435 25.52 3.41 10.42
N PHE A 436 24.70 4.15 9.65
CA PHE A 436 24.33 3.79 8.27
C PHE A 436 25.53 3.83 7.30
N VAL A 437 26.56 4.62 7.63
CA VAL A 437 27.83 4.63 6.91
C VAL A 437 28.78 3.70 7.66
N SER A 438 29.17 2.57 7.07
CA SER A 438 30.13 1.60 7.59
C SER A 438 29.57 0.44 8.45
N GLN A 439 28.68 -0.36 7.87
CA GLN A 439 28.75 -1.79 8.15
C GLN A 439 28.80 -2.56 6.84
N ASP A 440 30.02 -2.90 6.41
CA ASP A 440 30.26 -4.07 5.58
C ASP A 440 29.76 -5.28 6.38
N VAL A 441 28.49 -5.62 6.20
CA VAL A 441 27.97 -6.91 6.63
C VAL A 441 28.66 -7.94 5.75
N THR A 442 29.74 -8.53 6.26
CA THR A 442 30.33 -9.74 5.67
C THR A 442 29.22 -10.76 5.54
N THR A 443 28.69 -10.93 4.34
CA THR A 443 27.85 -12.07 3.98
C THR A 443 28.69 -13.30 4.24
N LYS A 444 28.43 -14.02 5.34
CA LYS A 444 28.87 -15.40 5.47
C LYS A 444 28.09 -16.19 4.44
N GLY A 445 28.64 -16.27 3.23
CA GLY A 445 28.20 -17.20 2.22
C GLY A 445 28.23 -18.63 2.79
N PRO A 446 27.34 -19.53 2.33
CA PRO A 446 27.39 -20.93 2.72
C PRO A 446 28.80 -21.48 2.44
N LYS A 447 29.44 -22.06 3.46
CA LYS A 447 30.76 -22.70 3.31
C LYS A 447 30.72 -23.69 2.14
N PRO A 448 31.61 -23.57 1.14
CA PRO A 448 31.75 -24.62 0.13
C PRO A 448 32.24 -25.90 0.80
N LYS A 449 31.58 -27.03 0.49
CA LYS A 449 32.05 -28.37 0.87
C LYS A 449 33.49 -28.57 0.36
N PRO A 450 34.40 -29.12 1.16
CA PRO A 450 35.79 -29.31 0.74
C PRO A 450 35.85 -30.36 -0.37
N THR A 451 36.27 -29.92 -1.56
CA THR A 451 36.68 -30.79 -2.66
C THR A 451 38.14 -31.18 -2.40
N ALA A 452 38.35 -32.44 -2.04
CA ALA A 452 39.68 -33.01 -1.93
C ALA A 452 40.33 -33.06 -3.32
N THR A 453 41.42 -32.32 -3.50
CA THR A 453 42.30 -32.46 -4.67
C THR A 453 43.61 -33.07 -4.18
N THR A 454 43.83 -34.34 -4.48
CA THR A 454 45.16 -34.94 -4.53
C THR A 454 45.42 -35.32 -5.97
N LEU A 455 46.29 -34.55 -6.63
CA LEU A 455 46.89 -34.93 -7.90
C LEU A 455 48.13 -35.78 -7.63
N ARG A 456 48.18 -36.99 -8.19
CA ARG A 456 49.42 -37.51 -8.80
C ARG A 456 49.07 -38.44 -9.98
N PRO A 457 49.88 -38.44 -11.06
CA PRO A 457 49.47 -38.87 -12.40
C PRO A 457 50.08 -40.22 -12.82
N LEU A 458 49.81 -40.59 -14.08
CA LEU A 458 50.13 -41.82 -14.87
C LEU A 458 48.99 -42.85 -14.84
N ASP A 459 48.50 -43.41 -15.95
CA ASP A 459 49.03 -43.49 -17.31
C ASP A 459 47.89 -43.75 -18.33
N GLN A 460 48.17 -43.34 -19.56
CA GLN A 460 47.79 -43.90 -20.86
C GLN A 460 46.60 -44.91 -20.94
N GLN A 461 45.62 -44.62 -21.80
CA GLN A 461 45.50 -45.24 -23.14
C GLN A 461 44.10 -44.99 -23.76
N THR A 462 44.15 -44.32 -24.92
CA THR A 462 43.51 -44.68 -26.20
C THR A 462 42.06 -45.20 -26.26
N THR A 463 41.23 -44.44 -26.99
CA THR A 463 40.23 -44.86 -28.03
C THR A 463 39.22 -45.95 -27.66
N THR A 464 37.93 -45.84 -27.98
CA THR A 464 37.39 -45.67 -29.35
C THR A 464 35.87 -45.52 -29.26
N THR A 465 35.32 -44.71 -30.16
CA THR A 465 33.91 -44.67 -30.54
C THR A 465 33.47 -46.02 -31.14
N THR A 466 32.29 -46.52 -30.81
CA THR A 466 31.41 -47.14 -31.83
C THR A 466 29.95 -47.28 -31.39
N THR A 467 29.11 -46.79 -32.30
CA THR A 467 27.67 -46.99 -32.46
C THR A 467 27.20 -48.45 -32.42
N LYS A 468 26.01 -48.69 -31.86
CA LYS A 468 25.03 -49.69 -32.33
C LYS A 468 23.59 -49.36 -31.86
N LYS A 469 22.67 -49.22 -32.82
CA LYS A 469 21.20 -49.36 -32.72
C LYS A 469 20.85 -50.87 -32.75
N PRO A 470 19.58 -51.37 -32.70
CA PRO A 470 18.27 -50.89 -32.21
C PRO A 470 17.55 -51.93 -31.28
N SER A 471 16.37 -51.61 -30.71
CA SER A 471 15.21 -52.54 -30.62
C SER A 471 13.98 -51.89 -29.97
N LYS A 472 12.78 -52.21 -30.49
CA LYS A 472 11.45 -51.82 -29.99
C LYS A 472 11.00 -52.74 -28.84
N GLY A 473 10.29 -52.19 -27.86
CA GLY A 473 9.54 -52.95 -26.87
C GLY A 473 8.57 -52.08 -26.07
N THR A 474 7.30 -52.07 -26.48
CA THR A 474 6.15 -51.48 -25.78
C THR A 474 5.86 -52.17 -24.45
N LYS A 475 5.76 -51.40 -23.33
CA LYS A 475 4.94 -51.75 -22.16
C LYS A 475 4.32 -50.50 -21.51
N LYS A 476 3.02 -50.63 -21.22
CA LYS A 476 2.06 -49.66 -20.63
C LYS A 476 2.49 -49.11 -19.26
N PRO A 477 2.08 -47.89 -18.89
CA PRO A 477 2.12 -47.40 -17.51
C PRO A 477 0.97 -47.94 -16.63
N LYS A 478 1.27 -48.19 -15.36
CA LYS A 478 0.31 -48.58 -14.31
C LYS A 478 -0.54 -47.39 -13.84
N PRO A 479 -1.82 -47.59 -13.47
CA PRO A 479 -2.74 -46.51 -13.16
C PRO A 479 -2.77 -46.10 -11.67
N ARG A 480 -3.11 -44.82 -11.49
CA ARG A 480 -3.38 -44.08 -10.24
C ARG A 480 -4.63 -44.63 -9.51
N PRO A 481 -4.71 -44.64 -8.16
CA PRO A 481 -5.89 -45.12 -7.44
C PRO A 481 -7.06 -44.12 -7.53
N LYS A 482 -8.27 -44.64 -7.72
CA LYS A 482 -9.55 -43.90 -7.68
C LYS A 482 -10.19 -43.94 -6.28
N PRO A 483 -11.09 -42.99 -5.95
CA PRO A 483 -11.76 -42.89 -4.65
C PRO A 483 -12.90 -43.91 -4.50
N ARG A 484 -13.21 -44.27 -3.25
CA ARG A 484 -14.29 -45.17 -2.82
C ARG A 484 -15.62 -44.40 -2.63
N PRO A 485 -16.80 -44.99 -2.92
CA PRO A 485 -18.07 -44.28 -2.94
C PRO A 485 -18.73 -44.20 -1.56
N THR A 486 -19.49 -43.13 -1.32
CA THR A 486 -20.37 -42.97 -0.17
C THR A 486 -21.81 -42.80 -0.66
N THR A 487 -22.69 -43.65 -0.16
CA THR A 487 -24.11 -43.73 -0.49
C THR A 487 -24.90 -42.58 0.13
N SER A 488 -25.87 -42.06 -0.64
CA SER A 488 -26.89 -41.09 -0.24
C SER A 488 -28.00 -41.74 0.57
N THR A 489 -28.37 -41.15 1.70
CA THR A 489 -29.67 -41.35 2.35
C THR A 489 -30.24 -39.99 2.76
N THR A 490 -31.41 -39.68 2.24
CA THR A 490 -32.22 -38.49 2.51
C THR A 490 -33.06 -38.72 3.75
N THR A 491 -33.01 -37.82 4.73
CA THR A 491 -34.08 -37.68 5.73
C THR A 491 -34.23 -36.22 6.15
N THR A 492 -35.34 -35.62 5.72
CA THR A 492 -35.99 -34.44 6.29
C THR A 492 -36.44 -34.72 7.71
N THR A 493 -36.12 -33.85 8.68
CA THR A 493 -37.00 -33.62 9.84
C THR A 493 -36.88 -32.21 10.40
N GLU A 494 -38.04 -31.65 10.66
CA GLU A 494 -38.46 -30.41 11.30
C GLU A 494 -37.85 -30.12 12.69
N ALA A 495 -37.85 -28.83 13.04
CA ALA A 495 -37.57 -28.32 14.38
C ALA A 495 -38.70 -28.63 15.38
N PRO A 496 -38.39 -28.99 16.63
CA PRO A 496 -39.35 -28.94 17.74
C PRO A 496 -39.04 -27.82 18.77
N PRO A 497 -40.03 -27.47 19.61
CA PRO A 497 -40.16 -26.15 20.22
C PRO A 497 -39.56 -26.00 21.62
N LEU A 498 -39.53 -24.74 22.05
CA LEU A 498 -39.24 -24.24 23.40
C LEU A 498 -40.15 -24.87 24.47
N SER A 499 -39.57 -25.39 25.56
CA SER A 499 -40.22 -25.41 26.87
C SER A 499 -39.21 -25.51 28.02
N THR A 500 -39.50 -24.72 29.05
CA THR A 500 -38.85 -24.53 30.35
C THR A 500 -38.86 -25.74 31.27
N SER A 501 -37.78 -25.96 32.03
CA SER A 501 -37.83 -26.35 33.45
C SER A 501 -36.42 -26.39 34.06
N GLU A 502 -36.29 -25.77 35.23
CA GLU A 502 -35.15 -25.84 36.15
C GLU A 502 -34.99 -27.25 36.73
N GLU A 503 -33.76 -27.75 36.88
CA GLU A 503 -33.40 -28.54 38.07
C GLU A 503 -31.88 -28.61 38.27
N SER A 504 -31.52 -28.47 39.54
CA SER A 504 -30.18 -28.44 40.14
C SER A 504 -29.46 -29.78 40.14
N GLY A 505 -28.16 -29.78 39.88
CA GLY A 505 -27.27 -30.93 40.08
C GLY A 505 -25.82 -30.49 40.27
N GLU A 506 -25.39 -30.52 41.52
CA GLU A 506 -24.06 -30.17 42.02
C GLU A 506 -23.03 -31.26 41.65
N LEU A 507 -21.88 -30.88 41.08
CA LEU A 507 -20.74 -31.78 40.85
C LEU A 507 -19.46 -31.08 41.30
N GLU A 508 -18.92 -31.59 42.40
CA GLU A 508 -17.76 -31.11 43.14
C GLU A 508 -16.46 -31.55 42.41
N VAL A 509 -15.60 -30.60 42.04
CA VAL A 509 -14.24 -30.87 41.55
C VAL A 509 -13.26 -30.09 42.42
N LEU A 510 -12.40 -30.83 43.11
CA LEU A 510 -11.35 -30.37 44.04
C LEU A 510 -10.25 -29.59 43.29
N GLU A 511 -10.00 -28.34 43.71
CA GLU A 511 -8.83 -27.55 43.29
C GLU A 511 -7.64 -27.73 44.27
N PRO A 512 -6.38 -27.81 43.79
CA PRO A 512 -5.20 -27.75 44.63
C PRO A 512 -4.85 -26.29 45.00
N LYS A 513 -4.55 -26.06 46.29
CA LYS A 513 -4.06 -24.79 46.85
C LYS A 513 -2.68 -24.40 46.29
N PRO A 514 -2.47 -23.14 45.88
CA PRO A 514 -1.17 -22.49 45.94
C PRO A 514 -1.09 -21.55 47.16
N GLU A 515 0.08 -21.59 47.80
CA GLU A 515 0.43 -20.88 49.03
C GLU A 515 0.36 -19.36 48.89
N PHE A 516 -0.22 -18.72 49.90
CA PHE A 516 -0.16 -17.28 50.13
C PHE A 516 1.20 -16.94 50.75
N VAL A 517 2.03 -16.16 50.04
CA VAL A 517 3.09 -15.37 50.67
C VAL A 517 2.56 -13.94 50.81
N GLN A 518 2.23 -13.54 52.04
CA GLN A 518 2.12 -12.12 52.37
C GLN A 518 3.51 -11.56 52.70
N PRO A 519 3.89 -10.39 52.19
CA PRO A 519 4.85 -9.54 52.87
C PRO A 519 4.10 -8.62 53.84
N ALA A 520 4.53 -8.67 55.09
CA ALA A 520 4.20 -7.70 56.12
C ALA A 520 4.76 -6.31 55.77
N GLY A 521 4.00 -5.27 56.15
CA GLY A 521 4.40 -3.89 56.44
C GLY A 521 5.59 -3.25 55.71
N GLY A 522 5.30 -2.22 54.92
CA GLY A 522 6.27 -1.22 54.49
C GLY A 522 5.88 -0.51 53.19
N HIS A 523 5.93 0.82 53.16
CA HIS A 523 5.77 1.62 51.94
C HIS A 523 6.75 1.18 50.85
N ALA A 524 6.23 0.71 49.72
CA ALA A 524 6.93 0.67 48.44
C ALA A 524 5.91 0.72 47.31
N THR A 525 5.89 1.81 46.53
CA THR A 525 5.29 1.83 45.19
C THR A 525 5.99 0.75 44.36
N PRO A 526 5.27 -0.08 43.58
CA PRO A 526 5.93 -1.02 42.67
C PRO A 526 6.87 -0.24 41.75
N ASP A 527 8.06 -0.77 41.49
CA ASP A 527 8.95 -0.25 40.44
C ASP A 527 8.22 -0.46 39.10
N ILE A 528 7.62 0.61 38.56
CA ILE A 528 6.84 0.54 37.32
C ILE A 528 7.79 0.78 36.15
N ASP A 529 8.11 -0.31 35.44
CA ASP A 529 8.99 -0.28 34.26
C ASP A 529 8.26 0.29 33.03
N CYS A 530 8.61 1.54 32.67
CA CYS A 530 8.10 2.26 31.50
C CYS A 530 8.93 2.04 30.21
N THR A 531 9.93 1.16 30.20
CA THR A 531 10.91 1.07 29.11
C THR A 531 10.33 0.51 27.80
N ASN A 532 9.21 -0.22 27.85
CA ASN A 532 8.63 -0.91 26.68
C ASN A 532 7.09 -0.95 26.61
N LYS A 533 6.37 -0.19 27.44
CA LYS A 533 4.89 -0.20 27.49
C LYS A 533 4.32 1.20 27.71
N ASP A 534 3.39 1.62 26.86
CA ASP A 534 2.69 2.91 26.99
C ASP A 534 1.65 2.90 28.12
N PHE A 535 1.02 1.74 28.35
CA PHE A 535 0.01 1.54 29.38
C PHE A 535 0.35 0.33 30.24
N ILE A 536 0.20 0.48 31.56
CA ILE A 536 0.52 -0.54 32.54
C ILE A 536 -0.69 -0.74 33.46
N PRO A 537 -1.19 -1.97 33.62
CA PRO A 537 -2.35 -2.22 34.49
C PRO A 537 -2.03 -1.91 35.95
N HIS A 538 -2.93 -1.21 36.63
CA HIS A 538 -2.89 -1.04 38.07
C HIS A 538 -3.55 -2.24 38.78
N ALA A 539 -3.18 -2.51 40.04
CA ALA A 539 -3.80 -3.58 40.84
C ALA A 539 -5.32 -3.38 41.01
N ASP A 540 -5.73 -2.14 41.32
CA ASP A 540 -7.11 -1.66 41.14
C ASP A 540 -7.53 -1.72 39.66
N CYS A 541 -8.65 -2.40 39.40
CA CYS A 541 -9.20 -2.62 38.08
C CYS A 541 -9.67 -1.34 37.39
N GLN A 542 -10.07 -0.33 38.17
CA GLN A 542 -10.48 0.96 37.60
C GLN A 542 -9.30 1.88 37.33
N LYS A 543 -8.06 1.48 37.64
CA LYS A 543 -6.89 2.32 37.44
C LYS A 543 -5.91 1.69 36.45
N TYR A 544 -5.08 2.54 35.88
CA TYR A 544 -3.95 2.16 35.05
C TYR A 544 -2.88 3.26 35.10
N TYR A 545 -1.65 2.90 34.78
CA TYR A 545 -0.58 3.88 34.57
C TYR A 545 -0.39 4.10 33.08
N ARG A 546 -0.13 5.34 32.70
CA ARG A 546 0.36 5.70 31.37
C ARG A 546 1.76 6.26 31.53
N CYS A 547 2.70 5.74 30.75
CA CYS A 547 4.07 6.23 30.76
C CYS A 547 4.15 7.54 29.95
N VAL A 548 4.44 8.65 30.63
CA VAL A 548 4.60 9.98 30.03
C VAL A 548 6.06 10.39 30.25
N HIS A 549 6.83 10.52 29.16
CA HIS A 549 8.27 10.80 29.21
C HIS A 549 9.12 9.82 30.05
N GLY A 550 8.70 8.54 30.11
CA GLY A 550 9.39 7.51 30.90
C GLY A 550 8.96 7.44 32.36
N GLU A 551 8.08 8.34 32.80
CA GLU A 551 7.53 8.36 34.16
C GLU A 551 6.10 7.82 34.18
N PRO A 552 5.74 6.93 35.12
CA PRO A 552 4.38 6.39 35.23
C PRO A 552 3.43 7.43 35.85
N VAL A 553 2.38 7.79 35.12
CA VAL A 553 1.30 8.65 35.60
C VAL A 553 0.04 7.82 35.80
N GLU A 554 -0.56 7.86 36.99
CA GLU A 554 -1.79 7.13 37.31
C GLU A 554 -3.03 7.80 36.69
N PHE A 555 -3.91 6.99 36.10
CA PHE A 555 -5.19 7.37 35.54
C PHE A 555 -6.30 6.46 36.08
N GLU A 556 -7.51 7.00 36.16
CA GLU A 556 -8.71 6.31 36.62
C GLU A 556 -9.76 6.24 35.49
N CYS A 557 -10.32 5.06 35.30
CA CYS A 557 -11.41 4.76 34.41
C CYS A 557 -12.74 5.30 34.95
N LYS A 558 -13.74 5.44 34.08
CA LYS A 558 -15.07 5.87 34.51
C LYS A 558 -15.72 4.79 35.41
N GLU A 559 -16.52 5.21 36.38
CA GLU A 559 -17.26 4.30 37.26
C GLU A 559 -18.01 3.21 36.45
N GLY A 560 -17.86 1.95 36.88
CA GLY A 560 -18.43 0.79 36.19
C GLY A 560 -17.56 0.20 35.06
N THR A 561 -16.43 0.84 34.74
CA THR A 561 -15.46 0.36 33.74
C THR A 561 -14.14 -0.06 34.39
N ALA A 562 -13.42 -0.98 33.77
CA ALA A 562 -12.09 -1.43 34.17
C ALA A 562 -11.11 -1.29 32.99
N PHE A 563 -9.84 -1.06 33.29
CA PHE A 563 -8.81 -0.98 32.27
C PHE A 563 -8.57 -2.35 31.62
N HIS A 564 -8.82 -2.43 30.32
CA HIS A 564 -8.63 -3.63 29.51
C HIS A 564 -7.19 -3.66 28.97
N THR A 565 -6.39 -4.66 29.36
CA THR A 565 -4.94 -4.68 29.11
C THR A 565 -4.54 -5.01 27.67
N ILE A 566 -5.39 -5.73 26.94
CA ILE A 566 -5.20 -6.00 25.51
C ILE A 566 -5.63 -4.80 24.64
N LEU A 567 -6.76 -4.17 24.96
CA LEU A 567 -7.31 -3.07 24.14
C LEU A 567 -6.75 -1.69 24.53
N ASN A 568 -6.09 -1.57 25.69
CA ASN A 568 -5.57 -0.33 26.26
C ASN A 568 -6.64 0.78 26.40
N VAL A 569 -7.86 0.39 26.76
CA VAL A 569 -9.00 1.31 26.99
C VAL A 569 -9.74 0.92 28.27
N CYS A 570 -10.51 1.84 28.83
CA CYS A 570 -11.48 1.53 29.87
C CYS A 570 -12.74 0.94 29.22
N ASP A 571 -13.03 -0.32 29.50
CA ASP A 571 -14.22 -1.04 29.03
C ASP A 571 -15.08 -1.49 30.22
N TRP A 572 -16.32 -1.88 29.99
CA TRP A 572 -17.21 -2.40 31.02
C TRP A 572 -16.54 -3.54 31.80
N ILE A 573 -16.72 -3.54 33.13
CA ILE A 573 -16.01 -4.47 34.02
C ILE A 573 -16.29 -5.94 33.68
N GLU A 574 -17.44 -6.23 33.05
CA GLU A 574 -17.84 -7.54 32.54
C GLU A 574 -16.99 -8.02 31.36
N ASN A 575 -16.44 -7.09 30.57
CA ASN A 575 -15.56 -7.35 29.44
C ASN A 575 -14.07 -7.33 29.81
N SER A 576 -13.74 -7.17 31.10
CA SER A 576 -12.35 -7.09 31.53
C SER A 576 -11.60 -8.40 31.24
N ASP A 577 -10.47 -8.30 30.55
CA ASP A 577 -9.51 -9.40 30.32
C ASP A 577 -8.81 -9.87 31.60
N ARG A 578 -8.96 -9.13 32.69
CA ARG A 578 -8.42 -9.46 34.00
C ARG A 578 -9.49 -10.21 34.80
N TYR A 579 -9.38 -11.53 34.89
CA TYR A 579 -10.35 -12.42 35.55
C TYR A 579 -10.75 -12.04 36.99
N TYR A 580 -9.87 -11.40 37.75
CA TYR A 580 -10.21 -10.94 39.10
C TYR A 580 -11.06 -9.66 39.10
N CYS A 581 -11.02 -8.85 38.04
CA CYS A 581 -11.84 -7.66 37.87
C CYS A 581 -13.29 -8.00 37.57
N THR A 582 -13.54 -9.06 36.79
CA THR A 582 -14.90 -9.54 36.50
C THR A 582 -15.58 -10.17 37.72
N LYS A 583 -14.82 -10.61 38.74
CA LYS A 583 -15.36 -11.16 40.00
C LYS A 583 -15.74 -10.10 41.05
N THR A 584 -15.26 -8.87 40.94
CA THR A 584 -15.48 -7.82 41.96
C THR A 584 -16.96 -7.42 42.10
N LYS A 585 -17.78 -7.62 41.06
CA LYS A 585 -19.24 -7.38 41.12
C LYS A 585 -20.03 -8.51 41.80
N LYS A 586 -19.56 -9.77 41.75
CA LYS A 586 -20.28 -10.91 42.37
C LYS A 586 -20.25 -10.89 43.91
N LYS A 587 -19.30 -10.18 44.51
CA LYS A 587 -19.20 -10.01 45.98
C LYS A 587 -19.89 -8.74 46.50
N ALA A 588 -20.04 -7.71 45.66
CA ALA A 588 -20.80 -6.51 45.99
C ALA A 588 -22.32 -6.75 45.92
N LEU A 589 -22.79 -7.47 44.90
CA LEU A 589 -24.21 -7.83 44.75
C LEU A 589 -24.70 -8.89 45.76
N SER A 590 -23.84 -9.71 46.36
CA SER A 590 -24.25 -10.67 47.39
C SER A 590 -24.34 -10.08 48.80
N ASN A 591 -23.83 -8.86 49.02
CA ASN A 591 -23.85 -8.18 50.32
C ASN A 591 -24.97 -7.13 50.44
N GLU A 592 -25.71 -6.84 49.37
CA GLU A 592 -26.96 -6.05 49.43
C GLU A 592 -28.22 -6.92 49.55
N THR A 593 -28.07 -8.25 49.65
CA THR A 593 -29.19 -9.20 49.84
C THR A 593 -29.08 -10.03 51.13
N LYS A 594 -28.50 -9.46 52.18
CA LYS A 594 -28.63 -9.97 53.56
C LYS A 594 -29.03 -8.89 54.55
#